data_AF-U1HUY6-F1
#
_entry.id   AF-U1HUY6-F1
#
_cell.length_a   1.000
_cell.length_b   1.000
_cell.length_c   1.000
_cell.angle_alpha   90.00
_cell.angle_beta   90.00
_cell.angle_gamma   90.00
#
_symmetry.space_group_name_H-M   'P 1'
#
loop_
_entity.id
_entity.type
_entity.pdbx_description
1 polymer ?
#
loop_
_entity_poly.entity_id
_entity_poly.type
_entity_poly.pdbx_seq_one_letter_code
_entity_poly.pdbx_strand_id
1 'polypeptide(L)'
;MPLHADDRLLCIVLASGLLVAANAIPYYLKYIRTITQVKHEDKPSKGPCEDAEDALKLNTLKKLVAAPSYKLRASAVKIIAERSIKDATRKLLLRDLASKHSTKRDQALHALWFLLSDPSLIASLEIRQHFMSDPSTFAAIVDCLSNLLPLHSHGPPSQAHNPTKSSPLLPHNRPPSETVALRILRELLTDQTLPTALSAGLISKWLKHYPFPPALYPRTAPAAKK
;
A
#
# COMPACT_ATOMS: atom_id res chain seq x y z
N MET A 1 -8.35 -51.27 -36.72
CA MET A 1 -9.79 -50.96 -36.80
C MET A 1 -10.02 -50.09 -38.04
N PRO A 2 -10.77 -50.56 -39.05
CA PRO A 2 -10.96 -49.81 -40.29
C PRO A 2 -11.95 -48.65 -40.06
N LEU A 3 -11.45 -47.41 -40.13
CA LEU A 3 -12.27 -46.19 -40.19
C LEU A 3 -13.17 -46.24 -41.43
N HIS A 4 -14.50 -46.11 -41.24
CA HIS A 4 -15.49 -45.99 -42.32
C HIS A 4 -15.17 -44.74 -43.18
N ALA A 5 -15.63 -44.73 -44.43
CA ALA A 5 -15.32 -43.64 -45.38
C ALA A 5 -15.72 -42.25 -44.84
N ASP A 6 -16.79 -42.16 -44.06
CA ASP A 6 -17.26 -40.93 -43.41
C ASP A 6 -16.28 -40.39 -42.36
N ASP A 7 -15.63 -41.26 -41.59
CA ASP A 7 -14.62 -40.84 -40.60
C ASP A 7 -13.37 -40.29 -41.27
N ARG A 8 -13.03 -40.80 -42.46
CA ARG A 8 -11.88 -40.28 -43.24
C ARG A 8 -12.16 -38.89 -43.76
N LEU A 9 -13.38 -38.65 -44.24
CA LEU A 9 -13.84 -37.33 -44.67
C LEU A 9 -13.85 -36.33 -43.49
N LEU A 10 -14.35 -36.77 -42.33
CA LEU A 10 -14.33 -35.97 -41.11
C LEU A 10 -12.89 -35.62 -40.68
N CYS A 11 -11.97 -36.58 -40.72
CA CYS A 11 -10.56 -36.34 -40.44
C CYS A 11 -9.90 -35.35 -41.41
N ILE A 12 -10.22 -35.42 -42.71
CA ILE A 12 -9.67 -34.50 -43.72
C ILE A 12 -10.21 -33.07 -43.52
N VAL A 13 -11.50 -32.93 -43.25
CA VAL A 13 -12.11 -31.62 -42.96
C VAL A 13 -11.56 -31.04 -41.65
N LEU A 14 -11.40 -31.86 -40.63
CA LEU A 14 -10.83 -31.43 -39.35
C LEU A 14 -9.36 -31.03 -39.51
N ALA A 15 -8.56 -31.83 -40.21
CA ALA A 15 -7.14 -31.54 -40.45
C ALA A 15 -6.95 -30.28 -41.30
N SER A 16 -7.76 -30.09 -42.35
CA SER A 16 -7.70 -28.88 -43.17
C SER A 16 -8.15 -27.64 -42.41
N GLY A 17 -9.22 -27.72 -41.62
CA GLY A 17 -9.67 -26.63 -40.75
C GLY A 17 -8.62 -26.25 -39.71
N LEU A 18 -7.98 -27.24 -39.09
CA LEU A 18 -6.92 -27.03 -38.10
C LEU A 18 -5.69 -26.37 -38.73
N LEU A 19 -5.32 -26.78 -39.94
CA LEU A 19 -4.19 -26.21 -40.69
C LEU A 19 -4.46 -24.77 -41.12
N VAL A 20 -5.69 -24.47 -41.57
CA VAL A 20 -6.09 -23.09 -41.87
C VAL A 20 -6.08 -22.23 -40.61
N ALA A 21 -6.66 -22.72 -39.51
CA ALA A 21 -6.69 -21.98 -38.24
C ALA A 21 -5.27 -21.71 -37.69
N ALA A 22 -4.39 -22.72 -37.72
CA ALA A 22 -3.01 -22.61 -37.24
C ALA A 22 -2.19 -21.56 -38.00
N ASN A 23 -2.51 -21.30 -39.27
CA ASN A 23 -1.81 -20.31 -40.09
C ASN A 23 -2.52 -18.95 -40.12
N ALA A 24 -3.85 -18.93 -40.20
CA ALA A 24 -4.65 -17.72 -40.31
C ALA A 24 -4.68 -16.94 -39.00
N ILE A 25 -4.85 -17.61 -37.86
CA ILE A 25 -4.93 -16.95 -36.55
C ILE A 25 -3.67 -16.13 -36.23
N PRO A 26 -2.44 -16.68 -36.31
CA PRO A 26 -1.25 -15.87 -36.04
C PRO A 26 -1.03 -14.78 -37.10
N TYR A 27 -1.43 -14.99 -38.34
CA TYR A 27 -1.38 -13.98 -39.39
C TYR A 27 -2.30 -12.80 -39.09
N TYR A 28 -3.58 -13.06 -38.79
CA TYR A 28 -4.55 -12.03 -38.44
C TYR A 28 -4.23 -11.34 -37.12
N LEU A 29 -3.70 -12.06 -36.12
CA LEU A 29 -3.23 -11.43 -34.89
C LEU A 29 -2.03 -10.51 -35.12
N LYS A 30 -1.08 -10.91 -35.99
CA LYS A 30 0.03 -10.02 -36.40
C LYS A 30 -0.49 -8.82 -37.19
N TYR A 31 -1.44 -9.03 -38.09
CA TYR A 31 -2.04 -7.96 -38.88
C TYR A 31 -2.82 -6.96 -38.02
N ILE A 32 -3.68 -7.44 -37.12
CA ILE A 32 -4.40 -6.59 -36.17
C ILE A 32 -3.40 -5.87 -35.27
N ARG A 33 -2.35 -6.57 -34.79
CA ARG A 33 -1.27 -5.93 -34.04
C ARG A 33 -0.61 -4.82 -34.85
N THR A 34 -0.27 -5.01 -36.12
CA THR A 34 0.40 -3.99 -36.92
C THR A 34 -0.49 -2.80 -37.26
N ILE A 35 -1.79 -3.00 -37.53
CA ILE A 35 -2.72 -1.90 -37.79
C ILE A 35 -3.13 -1.15 -36.51
N THR A 36 -3.11 -1.81 -35.35
CA THR A 36 -3.44 -1.20 -34.04
C THR A 36 -2.21 -0.73 -33.27
N GLN A 37 -1.00 -1.01 -33.77
CA GLN A 37 0.24 -0.51 -33.18
C GLN A 37 0.30 0.98 -33.43
N VAL A 38 -0.08 1.76 -32.40
CA VAL A 38 0.14 3.19 -32.33
C VAL A 38 1.63 3.42 -32.62
N LYS A 39 1.91 4.07 -33.75
CA LYS A 39 3.25 4.39 -34.21
C LYS A 39 3.87 5.33 -33.18
N HIS A 40 4.59 4.77 -32.21
CA HIS A 40 5.46 5.56 -31.35
C HIS A 40 6.57 6.04 -32.27
N GLU A 41 6.61 7.33 -32.58
CA GLU A 41 7.79 7.88 -33.23
C GLU A 41 8.96 7.65 -32.29
N ASP A 42 9.86 6.73 -32.69
CA ASP A 42 11.18 6.56 -32.11
C ASP A 42 12.01 7.81 -32.42
N LYS A 43 11.67 8.94 -31.79
CA LYS A 43 12.69 9.90 -31.41
C LYS A 43 13.46 9.24 -30.27
N PRO A 44 14.81 9.23 -30.30
CA PRO A 44 15.58 8.69 -29.20
C PRO A 44 15.13 9.43 -27.95
N SER A 45 14.40 8.74 -27.07
CA SER A 45 14.01 9.29 -25.79
C SER A 45 15.32 9.46 -25.02
N LYS A 46 15.90 10.66 -25.10
CA LYS A 46 16.52 11.26 -23.92
C LYS A 46 15.55 10.96 -22.79
N GLY A 47 16.02 10.24 -21.77
CA GLY A 47 15.21 9.83 -20.64
C GLY A 47 14.33 10.99 -20.16
N PRO A 48 13.10 10.73 -19.68
CA PRO A 48 12.19 11.76 -19.21
C PRO A 48 12.97 12.76 -18.34
N CYS A 49 13.08 13.99 -18.83
CA CYS A 49 13.82 15.02 -18.12
C CYS A 49 13.07 15.26 -16.81
N GLU A 50 13.73 15.04 -15.67
CA GLU A 50 13.15 15.15 -14.32
C GLU A 50 12.39 16.48 -14.14
N ASP A 51 12.87 17.54 -14.80
CA ASP A 51 12.24 18.87 -14.86
C ASP A 51 10.86 18.88 -15.54
N ALA A 52 10.65 18.07 -16.59
CA ALA A 52 9.38 17.96 -17.29
C ALA A 52 8.35 17.16 -16.46
N GLU A 53 8.82 16.14 -15.74
CA GLU A 53 8.00 15.37 -14.81
C GLU A 53 7.60 16.17 -13.59
N ASP A 54 8.39 17.17 -13.15
CA ASP A 54 8.05 18.15 -12.10
C ASP A 54 7.16 19.30 -12.57
N ALA A 55 7.22 19.67 -13.85
CA ALA A 55 6.40 20.74 -14.42
C ALA A 55 4.90 20.38 -14.52
N LEU A 56 4.53 19.10 -14.43
CA LEU A 56 3.13 18.66 -14.47
C LEU A 56 2.32 19.22 -13.28
N LYS A 57 1.23 19.95 -13.57
CA LYS A 57 0.33 20.48 -12.54
C LYS A 57 -0.39 19.34 -11.81
N LEU A 58 -0.62 19.50 -10.50
CA LEU A 58 -1.31 18.51 -9.67
C LEU A 58 -2.75 18.21 -10.16
N ASN A 59 -3.42 19.22 -10.73
CA ASN A 59 -4.73 19.06 -11.38
C ASN A 59 -4.68 18.15 -12.61
N THR A 60 -3.58 18.16 -13.37
CA THR A 60 -3.38 17.28 -14.52
C THR A 60 -3.18 15.84 -14.05
N LEU A 61 -2.34 15.64 -13.03
CA LEU A 61 -2.14 14.32 -12.42
C LEU A 61 -3.46 13.76 -11.88
N LYS A 62 -4.27 14.58 -11.19
CA LYS A 62 -5.61 14.17 -10.73
C LYS A 62 -6.51 13.69 -11.86
N LYS A 63 -6.50 14.38 -13.02
CA LYS A 63 -7.26 13.97 -14.21
C LYS A 63 -6.71 12.68 -14.82
N LEU A 64 -5.39 12.50 -14.86
CA LEU A 64 -4.74 11.30 -15.39
C LEU A 64 -5.00 10.06 -14.52
N VAL A 65 -5.01 10.21 -13.19
CA VAL A 65 -5.37 9.13 -12.25
C VAL A 65 -6.84 8.72 -12.41
N ALA A 66 -7.71 9.64 -12.83
CA ALA A 66 -9.12 9.35 -13.13
C ALA A 66 -9.36 8.85 -14.56
N ALA A 67 -8.33 8.80 -15.42
CA ALA A 67 -8.48 8.40 -16.81
C ALA A 67 -8.83 6.89 -16.93
N PRO A 68 -9.60 6.48 -17.95
CA PRO A 68 -9.97 5.06 -18.12
C PRO A 68 -8.76 4.17 -18.42
N SER A 69 -7.72 4.72 -19.06
CA SER A 69 -6.51 3.98 -19.42
C SER A 69 -5.69 3.57 -18.20
N TYR A 70 -5.50 2.27 -18.03
CA TYR A 70 -4.66 1.70 -16.97
C TYR A 70 -3.23 2.26 -16.99
N LYS A 71 -2.61 2.35 -18.18
CA LYS A 71 -1.23 2.83 -18.31
C LYS A 71 -1.08 4.29 -17.86
N LEU A 72 -2.03 5.15 -18.24
CA LEU A 72 -2.02 6.56 -17.81
C LEU A 72 -2.19 6.69 -16.30
N ARG A 73 -3.09 5.90 -15.71
CA ARG A 73 -3.28 5.87 -14.26
C ARG A 73 -2.01 5.42 -13.53
N ALA A 74 -1.41 4.32 -13.97
CA ALA A 74 -0.19 3.78 -13.38
C ALA A 74 0.97 4.77 -13.46
N SER A 75 1.18 5.41 -14.61
CA SER A 75 2.22 6.44 -14.78
C SER A 75 1.96 7.66 -13.90
N ALA A 76 0.72 8.14 -13.80
CA ALA A 76 0.40 9.28 -12.95
C ALA A 76 0.59 8.99 -11.46
N VAL A 77 0.20 7.79 -11.01
CA VAL A 77 0.44 7.32 -9.64
C VAL A 77 1.93 7.24 -9.33
N LYS A 78 2.73 6.73 -10.27
CA LYS A 78 4.20 6.66 -10.14
C LYS A 78 4.81 8.05 -9.95
N ILE A 79 4.45 9.02 -10.80
CA ILE A 79 4.93 10.41 -10.71
C ILE A 79 4.53 11.05 -9.37
N ILE A 80 3.29 10.83 -8.91
CA ILE A 80 2.84 11.33 -7.60
C ILE A 80 3.68 10.72 -6.48
N ALA A 81 3.96 9.42 -6.54
CA ALA A 81 4.75 8.73 -5.54
C ALA A 81 6.17 9.27 -5.47
N GLU A 82 6.84 9.43 -6.61
CA GLU A 82 8.20 10.00 -6.71
C GLU A 82 8.25 11.43 -6.15
N ARG A 83 7.28 12.28 -6.51
CA ARG A 83 7.16 13.64 -5.97
C ARG A 83 6.89 13.70 -4.46
N SER A 84 6.31 12.65 -3.89
CA SER A 84 5.98 12.59 -2.46
C SER A 84 7.21 12.39 -1.58
N ILE A 85 8.32 11.88 -2.15
CA ILE A 85 9.61 11.71 -1.46
C ILE A 85 10.37 13.03 -1.35
N LYS A 86 10.06 14.01 -2.22
CA LYS A 86 10.72 15.32 -2.21
C LYS A 86 10.56 16.01 -0.86
N ASP A 87 11.64 16.63 -0.41
CA ASP A 87 11.79 17.07 0.99
C ASP A 87 10.65 17.97 1.48
N ALA A 88 10.17 18.89 0.65
CA ALA A 88 9.05 19.79 0.99
C ALA A 88 7.71 19.05 1.16
N THR A 89 7.33 18.19 0.21
CA THR A 89 6.08 17.42 0.23
C THR A 89 6.08 16.43 1.40
N ARG A 90 7.21 15.76 1.60
CA ARG A 90 7.43 14.83 2.70
C ARG A 90 7.28 15.50 4.05
N LYS A 91 7.94 16.65 4.28
CA LYS A 91 7.80 17.42 5.53
C LYS A 91 6.36 17.81 5.80
N LEU A 92 5.61 18.19 4.76
CA LEU A 92 4.19 18.50 4.88
C LEU A 92 3.37 17.25 5.27
N LEU A 93 3.62 16.11 4.62
CA LEU A 93 2.98 14.84 4.93
C LEU A 93 3.22 14.42 6.39
N LEU A 94 4.47 14.49 6.87
CA LEU A 94 4.83 14.15 8.24
C LEU A 94 4.21 15.12 9.26
N ARG A 95 4.15 16.41 8.94
CA ARG A 95 3.48 17.41 9.77
C ARG A 95 1.97 17.15 9.88
N ASP A 96 1.33 16.79 8.77
CA ASP A 96 -0.10 16.48 8.75
C ASP A 96 -0.39 15.14 9.46
N LEU A 97 0.53 14.18 9.40
CA LEU A 97 0.48 12.93 10.17
C LEU A 97 0.55 13.18 11.68
N ALA A 98 1.44 14.07 12.13
CA ALA A 98 1.54 14.46 13.55
C ALA A 98 0.41 15.42 14.01
N SER A 99 -0.55 15.75 13.14
CA SER A 99 -1.61 16.70 13.45
C SER A 99 -2.63 16.15 14.46
N LYS A 100 -3.15 17.04 15.30
CA LYS A 100 -4.29 16.75 16.19
C LYS A 100 -5.60 16.63 15.42
N HIS A 101 -5.72 17.26 14.24
CA HIS A 101 -6.92 17.22 13.42
C HIS A 101 -7.09 15.84 12.76
N SER A 102 -8.19 15.14 13.07
CA SER A 102 -8.43 13.77 12.57
C SER A 102 -8.40 13.71 11.05
N THR A 103 -9.10 14.62 10.36
CA THR A 103 -9.21 14.57 8.89
C THR A 103 -7.85 14.68 8.18
N LYS A 104 -7.00 15.62 8.60
CA LYS A 104 -5.65 15.80 8.03
C LYS A 104 -4.76 14.61 8.35
N ARG A 105 -4.79 14.15 9.60
CA ARG A 105 -4.02 12.99 10.05
C ARG A 105 -4.42 11.73 9.28
N ASP A 106 -5.71 11.45 9.18
CA ASP A 106 -6.23 10.25 8.50
C ASP A 106 -5.89 10.28 7.00
N GLN A 107 -6.00 11.44 6.35
CA GLN A 107 -5.56 11.61 4.95
C GLN A 107 -4.05 11.36 4.78
N ALA A 108 -3.23 11.95 5.64
CA ALA A 108 -1.78 11.75 5.62
C ALA A 108 -1.40 10.29 5.88
N LEU A 109 -2.10 9.63 6.79
CA LEU A 109 -1.90 8.24 7.17
C LEU A 109 -2.25 7.31 6.00
N HIS A 110 -3.41 7.49 5.36
CA HIS A 110 -3.77 6.72 4.18
C HIS A 110 -2.83 6.97 3.00
N ALA A 111 -2.38 8.21 2.80
CA ALA A 111 -1.40 8.53 1.77
C ALA A 111 -0.06 7.83 2.03
N LEU A 112 0.45 7.87 3.27
CA LEU A 112 1.69 7.18 3.64
C LEU A 112 1.55 5.65 3.52
N TRP A 113 0.43 5.07 3.96
CA TRP A 113 0.14 3.66 3.77
C TRP A 113 0.16 3.28 2.29
N PHE A 114 -0.48 4.07 1.43
CA PHE A 114 -0.49 3.86 -0.01
C PHE A 114 0.93 3.85 -0.60
N LEU A 115 1.76 4.82 -0.24
CA LEU A 115 3.15 4.92 -0.70
C LEU A 115 4.01 3.71 -0.30
N LEU A 116 3.74 3.11 0.87
CA LEU A 116 4.52 1.99 1.40
C LEU A 116 4.01 0.61 0.95
N SER A 117 2.74 0.50 0.57
CA SER A 117 2.07 -0.80 0.41
C SER A 117 1.89 -1.25 -1.03
N ASP A 118 1.98 -0.35 -2.00
CA ASP A 118 1.73 -0.69 -3.39
C ASP A 118 3.01 -1.30 -4.03
N PRO A 119 3.03 -2.61 -4.34
CA PRO A 119 4.19 -3.27 -4.94
C PRO A 119 4.40 -2.86 -6.41
N SER A 120 3.40 -2.26 -7.06
CA SER A 120 3.50 -1.80 -8.45
C SER A 120 4.30 -0.52 -8.61
N LEU A 121 4.52 0.21 -7.50
CA LEU A 121 5.53 1.23 -7.42
C LEU A 121 6.88 0.50 -7.36
N ILE A 122 7.55 0.32 -8.49
CA ILE A 122 8.93 -0.24 -8.54
C ILE A 122 9.88 0.60 -7.67
N ALA A 123 9.57 1.89 -7.48
CA ALA A 123 10.22 2.80 -6.54
C ALA A 123 9.85 2.56 -5.06
N SER A 124 8.85 1.73 -4.73
CA SER A 124 8.37 1.52 -3.34
C SER A 124 9.48 1.13 -2.38
N LEU A 125 10.50 0.40 -2.85
CA LEU A 125 11.68 0.07 -2.05
C LEU A 125 12.52 1.31 -1.73
N GLU A 126 12.77 2.18 -2.72
CA GLU A 126 13.49 3.45 -2.54
C GLU A 126 12.69 4.43 -1.68
N ILE A 127 11.37 4.54 -1.91
CA ILE A 127 10.44 5.32 -1.10
C ILE A 127 10.52 4.84 0.36
N ARG A 128 10.35 3.54 0.57
CA ARG A 128 10.38 2.91 1.88
C ARG A 128 11.72 3.13 2.57
N GLN A 129 12.83 2.96 1.85
CA GLN A 129 14.16 3.23 2.35
C GLN A 129 14.33 4.70 2.76
N HIS A 130 13.85 5.64 1.95
CA HIS A 130 13.87 7.07 2.28
C HIS A 130 13.08 7.41 3.55
N PHE A 131 11.92 6.80 3.76
CA PHE A 131 11.14 6.98 4.98
C PHE A 131 11.77 6.27 6.19
N MET A 132 12.38 5.10 5.99
CA MET A 132 13.07 4.32 7.04
C MET A 132 14.35 5.00 7.55
N SER A 133 15.12 5.64 6.67
CA SER A 133 16.36 6.33 7.05
C SER A 133 16.12 7.64 7.80
N ASP A 134 14.90 8.18 7.76
CA ASP A 134 14.60 9.49 8.34
C ASP A 134 14.01 9.39 9.76
N PRO A 135 14.70 9.92 10.79
CA PRO A 135 14.19 9.91 12.15
C PRO A 135 12.90 10.72 12.32
N SER A 136 12.67 11.74 11.47
CA SER A 136 11.47 12.56 11.55
C SER A 136 10.19 11.78 11.19
N THR A 137 10.32 10.74 10.36
CA THR A 137 9.22 9.80 10.06
C THR A 137 8.75 9.09 11.32
N PHE A 138 9.69 8.53 12.10
CA PHE A 138 9.35 7.82 13.34
C PHE A 138 8.78 8.78 14.39
N ALA A 139 9.34 9.99 14.52
CA ALA A 139 8.79 11.00 15.41
C ALA A 139 7.34 11.35 15.06
N ALA A 140 7.05 11.58 13.78
CA ALA A 140 5.69 11.88 13.32
C ALA A 140 4.71 10.72 13.51
N ILE A 141 5.13 9.47 13.30
CA ILE A 141 4.31 8.28 13.56
C ILE A 141 4.03 8.13 15.05
N VAL A 142 5.04 8.31 15.91
CA VAL A 142 4.87 8.23 17.37
C VAL A 142 3.94 9.33 17.86
N ASP A 143 4.11 10.57 17.39
CA ASP A 143 3.22 11.67 17.76
C ASP A 143 1.79 11.45 17.23
N CYS A 144 1.63 10.87 16.04
CA CYS A 144 0.35 10.42 15.49
C CYS A 144 -0.33 9.38 16.41
N LEU A 145 0.41 8.33 16.80
CA LEU A 145 -0.08 7.29 17.72
C LEU A 145 -0.43 7.87 19.09
N SER A 146 0.38 8.78 19.64
CA SER A 146 0.10 9.49 20.88
C SER A 146 -1.18 10.33 20.80
N ASN A 147 -1.42 11.00 19.67
CA ASN A 147 -2.66 11.78 19.45
C ASN A 147 -3.91 10.90 19.31
N LEU A 148 -3.75 9.60 19.00
CA LEU A 148 -4.85 8.64 18.91
C LEU A 148 -5.17 7.98 20.26
N LEU A 149 -4.28 8.04 21.25
CA LEU A 149 -4.49 7.46 22.58
C LEU A 149 -5.83 7.89 23.23
N PRO A 150 -6.23 9.18 23.24
CA PRO A 150 -7.47 9.61 23.89
C PRO A 150 -8.74 8.98 23.28
N LEU A 151 -8.68 8.53 22.01
CA LEU A 151 -9.84 7.96 21.32
C LEU A 151 -10.23 6.58 21.83
N HIS A 152 -9.36 5.90 22.57
CA HIS A 152 -9.69 4.63 23.21
C HIS A 152 -10.76 4.79 24.28
N SER A 153 -10.81 5.94 24.97
CA SER A 153 -11.74 6.22 26.06
C SER A 153 -13.13 6.67 25.60
N HIS A 154 -13.28 7.11 24.35
CA HIS A 154 -14.49 7.77 23.84
C HIS A 154 -15.36 6.91 22.90
N GLY A 155 -14.97 5.66 22.62
CA GLY A 155 -15.82 4.79 21.83
C GLY A 155 -16.99 4.23 22.67
N PRO A 156 -18.18 4.04 22.09
CA PRO A 156 -19.12 3.10 22.67
C PRO A 156 -18.39 1.76 22.84
N PRO A 157 -18.62 1.00 23.93
CA PRO A 157 -18.04 -0.33 24.06
C PRO A 157 -18.38 -1.09 22.79
N SER A 158 -17.36 -1.39 21.98
CA SER A 158 -17.51 -2.17 20.77
C SER A 158 -18.33 -3.39 21.15
N GLN A 159 -19.43 -3.66 20.43
CA GLN A 159 -20.30 -4.83 20.61
C GLN A 159 -19.58 -6.16 20.27
N ALA A 160 -18.29 -6.28 20.57
CA ALA A 160 -17.52 -7.50 20.54
C ALA A 160 -17.64 -8.21 21.90
N HIS A 161 -18.87 -8.45 22.37
CA HIS A 161 -19.11 -9.50 23.35
C HIS A 161 -18.99 -10.85 22.65
N ASN A 162 -17.76 -11.25 22.35
CA ASN A 162 -17.37 -12.64 22.15
C ASN A 162 -16.20 -12.91 23.09
N PRO A 163 -16.43 -13.47 24.29
CA PRO A 163 -15.39 -13.72 25.30
C PRO A 163 -14.28 -14.69 24.83
N THR A 164 -14.41 -15.28 23.64
CA THR A 164 -13.46 -16.20 23.02
C THR A 164 -12.34 -15.54 22.21
N LYS A 165 -12.35 -14.22 21.99
CA LYS A 165 -11.30 -13.49 21.23
C LYS A 165 -10.64 -12.36 22.03
N SER A 166 -10.60 -12.44 23.35
CA SER A 166 -9.89 -11.47 24.18
C SER A 166 -8.39 -11.71 24.12
N SER A 167 -7.72 -11.15 23.11
CA SER A 167 -6.25 -11.14 23.08
C SER A 167 -5.72 -10.22 24.20
N PRO A 168 -4.75 -10.66 25.03
CA PRO A 168 -4.21 -9.86 26.14
C PRO A 168 -3.49 -8.57 25.70
N LEU A 169 -3.27 -8.40 24.40
CA LEU A 169 -2.55 -7.28 23.79
C LEU A 169 -3.46 -6.33 22.99
N LEU A 170 -4.77 -6.61 22.89
CA LEU A 170 -5.71 -5.84 22.08
C LEU A 170 -6.63 -4.99 22.99
N PRO A 171 -6.60 -3.64 22.92
CA PRO A 171 -7.48 -2.82 23.73
C PRO A 171 -8.95 -3.00 23.33
N HIS A 172 -9.86 -2.73 24.27
CA HIS A 172 -11.31 -2.90 24.11
C HIS A 172 -11.90 -2.08 22.94
N ASN A 173 -11.30 -0.93 22.63
CA ASN A 173 -11.68 -0.09 21.52
C ASN A 173 -10.42 0.47 20.84
N ARG A 174 -9.99 -0.16 19.74
CA ARG A 174 -8.89 0.34 18.91
C ARG A 174 -9.47 1.19 17.76
N PRO A 175 -9.07 2.46 17.61
CA PRO A 175 -9.50 3.26 16.47
C PRO A 175 -8.97 2.69 15.14
N PRO A 176 -9.72 2.80 14.03
CA PRO A 176 -9.31 2.25 12.74
C PRO A 176 -8.03 2.91 12.22
N SER A 177 -7.86 4.21 12.46
CA SER A 177 -6.65 4.96 12.09
C SER A 177 -5.39 4.44 12.78
N GLU A 178 -5.48 4.03 14.05
CA GLU A 178 -4.35 3.39 14.72
C GLU A 178 -3.98 2.07 14.08
N THR A 179 -4.96 1.28 13.66
CA THR A 179 -4.68 -0.01 12.98
C THR A 179 -3.82 0.20 11.73
N VAL A 180 -4.09 1.27 10.98
CA VAL A 180 -3.29 1.62 9.81
C VAL A 180 -1.92 2.18 10.23
N ALA A 181 -1.84 3.02 11.27
CA ALA A 181 -0.56 3.53 11.79
C ALA A 181 0.37 2.41 12.28
N LEU A 182 -0.17 1.41 12.97
CA LEU A 182 0.57 0.22 13.41
C LEU A 182 1.05 -0.62 12.24
N ARG A 183 0.28 -0.67 11.14
CA ARG A 183 0.68 -1.38 9.93
C ARG A 183 1.82 -0.65 9.23
N ILE A 184 1.75 0.67 9.12
CA ILE A 184 2.86 1.51 8.65
C ILE A 184 4.11 1.28 9.51
N LEU A 185 3.95 1.35 10.84
CA LEU A 185 5.06 1.14 11.76
C LEU A 185 5.66 -0.25 11.56
N ARG A 186 4.86 -1.31 11.42
CA ARG A 186 5.34 -2.67 11.13
C ARG A 186 6.14 -2.76 9.84
N GLU A 187 5.71 -2.08 8.78
CA GLU A 187 6.44 -2.09 7.50
C GLU A 187 7.78 -1.33 7.58
N LEU A 188 7.87 -0.33 8.45
CA LEU A 188 9.08 0.47 8.64
C LEU A 188 10.04 -0.10 9.69
N LEU A 189 9.53 -0.85 10.67
CA LEU A 189 10.32 -1.38 11.78
C LEU A 189 11.13 -2.61 11.33
N THR A 190 12.41 -2.39 11.17
CA THR A 190 13.46 -3.40 10.96
C THR A 190 14.51 -3.28 12.06
N ASP A 191 15.34 -4.31 12.26
CA ASP A 191 16.39 -4.34 13.29
C ASP A 191 17.30 -3.10 13.27
N GLN A 192 17.57 -2.55 12.07
CA GLN A 192 18.40 -1.35 11.88
C GLN A 192 17.69 -0.06 12.29
N THR A 193 16.38 0.02 12.08
CA THR A 193 15.56 1.22 12.38
C THR A 193 15.01 1.24 13.80
N LEU A 194 15.02 0.09 14.48
CA LEU A 194 14.55 -0.06 15.86
C LEU A 194 15.15 0.98 16.83
N PRO A 195 16.48 1.21 16.88
CA PRO A 195 17.04 2.23 17.77
C PRO A 195 16.51 3.64 17.48
N THR A 196 16.26 3.97 16.21
CA THR A 196 15.69 5.26 15.80
C THR A 196 14.23 5.39 16.23
N ALA A 197 13.44 4.32 16.13
CA ALA A 197 12.07 4.31 16.63
C ALA A 197 12.03 4.45 18.17
N LEU A 198 12.98 3.81 18.87
CA LEU A 198 13.12 3.95 20.33
C LEU A 198 13.50 5.37 20.74
N SER A 199 14.47 5.99 20.05
CA SER A 199 14.88 7.37 20.33
C SER A 199 13.80 8.41 20.01
N ALA A 200 12.96 8.14 19.01
CA ALA A 200 11.76 8.93 18.71
C ALA A 200 10.68 8.86 19.81
N GLY A 201 10.83 7.93 20.77
CA GLY A 201 9.97 7.79 21.93
C GLY A 201 8.84 6.79 21.74
N LEU A 202 9.00 5.77 20.89
CA LEU A 202 7.99 4.73 20.67
C LEU A 202 7.50 4.11 21.99
N ILE A 203 8.43 3.83 22.92
CA ILE A 203 8.08 3.30 24.24
C ILE A 203 7.66 4.41 25.20
N SER A 204 8.47 5.47 25.32
CA SER A 204 8.31 6.49 26.36
C SER A 204 7.08 7.38 26.16
N LYS A 205 6.74 7.72 24.92
CA LYS A 205 5.60 8.57 24.58
C LYS A 205 4.31 7.77 24.34
N TRP A 206 4.39 6.67 23.58
CA TRP A 206 3.20 5.92 23.17
C TRP A 206 2.96 4.66 24.01
N LEU A 207 3.86 3.67 23.94
CA LEU A 207 3.61 2.34 24.52
C LEU A 207 3.34 2.36 26.03
N LYS A 208 4.04 3.23 26.77
CA LYS A 208 3.84 3.42 28.22
C LYS A 208 2.40 3.81 28.58
N HIS A 209 1.72 4.55 27.71
CA HIS A 209 0.37 5.07 27.92
C HIS A 209 -0.69 4.25 27.18
N TYR A 210 -0.30 3.14 26.55
CA TYR A 210 -1.20 2.31 25.77
C TYR A 210 -2.19 1.56 26.70
N PRO A 211 -3.50 1.57 26.42
CA PRO A 211 -4.50 0.98 27.30
C PRO A 211 -4.57 -0.55 27.13
N PHE A 212 -3.56 -1.26 27.62
CA PHE A 212 -3.57 -2.72 27.64
C PHE A 212 -4.75 -3.24 28.48
N PRO A 213 -5.43 -4.31 28.03
CA PRO A 213 -6.41 -5.00 28.86
C PRO A 213 -5.78 -5.42 30.20
N PRO A 214 -6.53 -5.31 31.32
CA PRO A 214 -6.06 -5.88 32.58
C PRO A 214 -5.79 -7.37 32.37
N ALA A 215 -4.61 -7.84 32.79
CA ALA A 215 -4.23 -9.24 32.64
C ALA A 215 -5.30 -10.13 33.29
N LEU A 216 -5.84 -11.08 32.53
CA LEU A 216 -6.85 -12.05 32.98
C LEU A 216 -6.33 -13.04 34.04
N TYR A 217 -5.15 -12.82 34.60
CA TYR A 217 -4.63 -13.64 35.67
C TYR A 217 -5.13 -13.11 37.02
N PRO A 218 -5.94 -13.86 37.77
CA PRO A 218 -6.10 -13.57 39.18
C PRO A 218 -4.71 -13.69 39.79
N ARG A 219 -4.20 -12.58 40.34
CA ARG A 219 -3.04 -12.58 41.22
C ARG A 219 -3.41 -13.47 42.41
N THR A 220 -3.10 -14.75 42.34
CA THR A 220 -3.18 -15.64 43.49
C THR A 220 -2.17 -15.12 44.49
N ALA A 221 -2.63 -14.31 45.44
CA ALA A 221 -1.86 -13.98 46.61
C ALA A 221 -1.47 -15.30 47.27
N PRO A 222 -0.19 -15.50 47.66
CA PRO A 222 0.19 -16.68 48.40
C PRO A 222 -0.61 -16.70 49.69
N ALA A 223 -1.40 -17.76 49.88
CA ALA A 223 -2.13 -18.02 51.12
C ALA A 223 -1.12 -17.97 52.27
N ALA A 224 -1.25 -16.97 53.13
CA ALA A 224 -0.53 -16.90 54.38
C ALA A 224 -0.92 -18.14 55.19
N LYS A 225 0.01 -19.11 55.27
CA LYS A 225 -0.10 -20.21 56.22
C LYS A 225 -0.03 -19.60 57.62
N LYS A 226 -1.12 -19.69 58.37
CA LYS A 226 -1.13 -19.57 59.83
C LYS A 226 -0.66 -20.89 60.43
#